data_AF-A0A9Q3FNT0-F1
#
_entry.id   AF-A0A9Q3FNT0-F1
#
_cell.length_a   1.000
_cell.length_b   1.000
_cell.length_c   1.000
_cell.angle_alpha   90.00
_cell.angle_beta   90.00
_cell.angle_gamma   90.00
#
_symmetry.space_group_name_H-M   'P 1'
#
loop_
_entity.id
_entity.type
_entity.pdbx_description
1 polymer ?
#
loop_
_entity_poly.entity_id
_entity_poly.type
_entity_poly.pdbx_seq_one_letter_code
_entity_poly.pdbx_strand_id
1 'polypeptide(L)'
;MLYLAQATRPDIMYAVNYLARFAMNAQHDHWKALKHLVDYINTTKHQTLKIGVDNTRRDMEVYVNVNWGGEGTRSQHGFCIILFGTMVAWTSKKQYCIATLTCQAEYMVLSFAAKEALWLASNLEDMIGQQFPVLLLDNKAAIQISNNSSSKKK
;
A
#
# COMPACT_ATOMS: atom_id res chain seq x y z
N MET A 1 16.71 2.66 7.89
CA MET A 1 15.95 1.94 6.85
C MET A 1 14.49 2.34 6.78
N LEU A 2 13.75 2.41 7.89
CA LEU A 2 12.33 2.79 7.86
C LEU A 2 12.08 4.17 7.24
N TYR A 3 12.93 5.16 7.57
CA TYR A 3 12.87 6.49 6.96
C TYR A 3 12.96 6.44 5.42
N LEU A 4 13.96 5.73 4.88
CA LEU A 4 14.11 5.59 3.43
C LEU A 4 12.85 4.98 2.80
N ALA A 5 12.32 3.92 3.41
CA ALA A 5 11.12 3.24 2.93
C ALA A 5 9.89 4.14 2.93
N GLN A 6 9.70 4.97 3.97
CA GLN A 6 8.53 5.84 4.14
C GLN A 6 8.62 7.17 3.38
N ALA A 7 9.82 7.71 3.17
CA ALA A 7 9.99 9.05 2.60
C ALA A 7 10.37 9.03 1.11
N THR A 8 11.19 8.08 0.68
CA THR A 8 11.89 8.19 -0.63
C THR A 8 11.88 6.93 -1.49
N ARG A 9 11.72 5.75 -0.88
CA ARG A 9 11.91 4.44 -1.51
C ARG A 9 10.71 3.52 -1.23
N PRO A 10 9.57 3.77 -1.89
CA PRO A 10 8.36 2.94 -1.78
C PRO A 10 8.59 1.47 -2.16
N ASP A 11 9.50 1.22 -3.10
CA ASP A 11 9.86 -0.10 -3.62
C ASP A 11 10.42 -1.05 -2.55
N ILE A 12 11.13 -0.53 -1.54
CA ILE A 12 11.68 -1.35 -0.44
C ILE A 12 10.71 -1.51 0.74
N MET A 13 9.54 -0.89 0.70
CA MET A 13 8.61 -0.83 1.84
C MET A 13 8.23 -2.23 2.35
N TYR A 14 7.98 -3.17 1.44
CA TYR A 14 7.66 -4.54 1.81
C TYR A 14 8.84 -5.22 2.53
N ALA A 15 10.05 -5.16 1.95
CA ALA A 15 11.23 -5.82 2.50
C ALA A 15 11.58 -5.28 3.89
N VAL A 16 11.51 -3.97 4.08
CA VAL A 16 11.75 -3.32 5.38
C VAL A 16 10.72 -3.77 6.42
N ASN A 17 9.42 -3.75 6.09
CA ASN A 17 8.38 -4.18 7.02
C ASN A 17 8.42 -5.68 7.32
N TYR A 18 8.85 -6.50 6.37
CA TYR A 18 9.00 -7.94 6.56
C TYR A 18 10.16 -8.23 7.53
N LEU A 19 11.34 -7.67 7.26
CA LEU A 19 12.53 -7.89 8.09
C LEU A 19 12.40 -7.32 9.50
N ALA A 20 11.67 -6.22 9.66
CA ALA A 20 11.41 -5.61 10.97
C ALA A 20 10.74 -6.57 11.97
N ARG A 21 10.00 -7.59 11.50
CA ARG A 21 9.35 -8.61 12.35
C ARG A 21 10.35 -9.49 13.09
N PHE A 22 11.54 -9.65 12.53
CA PHE A 22 12.58 -10.53 13.05
C PHE A 22 13.71 -9.74 13.71
N ALA A 23 13.51 -8.44 13.96
CA ALA A 23 14.54 -7.56 14.52
C ALA A 23 15.04 -8.03 15.89
N MET A 24 14.19 -8.66 16.71
CA MET A 24 14.58 -9.17 18.04
C MET A 24 15.21 -10.57 17.99
N ASN A 25 14.96 -11.35 16.93
CA ASN A 25 15.47 -12.71 16.80
C ASN A 25 15.74 -13.04 15.33
N ALA A 26 16.83 -12.48 14.79
CA ALA A 26 17.20 -12.62 13.39
C ALA A 26 17.98 -13.91 13.13
N GLN A 27 17.43 -14.79 12.29
CA GLN A 27 18.10 -16.00 11.80
C GLN A 27 19.01 -15.71 10.60
N HIS A 28 19.80 -16.70 10.19
CA HIS A 28 20.76 -16.57 9.09
C HIS A 28 20.12 -16.08 7.78
N ASP A 29 18.95 -16.59 7.44
CA ASP A 29 18.23 -16.18 6.24
C ASP A 29 17.78 -14.73 6.28
N HIS A 30 17.40 -14.22 7.46
CA HIS A 30 17.01 -12.82 7.65
C HIS A 30 18.22 -11.89 7.49
N TRP A 31 19.39 -12.31 7.97
CA TRP A 31 20.65 -11.59 7.74
C TRP A 31 21.04 -11.55 6.27
N LYS A 32 20.88 -12.67 5.55
CA LYS A 32 21.11 -12.73 4.10
C LYS A 32 20.18 -11.79 3.34
N ALA A 33 18.90 -11.80 3.67
CA ALA A 33 17.90 -10.91 3.07
C ALA A 33 18.16 -9.43 3.40
N LEU A 34 18.60 -9.11 4.63
CA LEU A 34 18.99 -7.75 5.00
C LEU A 34 20.22 -7.26 4.23
N LYS A 35 21.26 -8.09 4.07
CA LYS A 35 22.42 -7.76 3.25
C LYS A 35 22.01 -7.49 1.80
N HIS A 36 21.20 -8.37 1.22
CA HIS A 36 20.65 -8.17 -0.12
C HIS A 36 19.88 -6.84 -0.25
N LEU A 37 19.07 -6.48 0.76
CA LEU A 37 18.36 -5.20 0.77
C LEU A 37 19.32 -4.00 0.80
N VAL A 38 20.38 -4.06 1.60
CA VAL A 38 21.41 -3.01 1.67
C VAL A 38 22.14 -2.89 0.33
N ASP A 39 22.55 -4.01 -0.25
CA ASP A 39 23.23 -4.05 -1.55
C ASP A 39 22.34 -3.54 -2.68
N TYR A 40 21.05 -3.90 -2.65
CA TYR A 40 20.05 -3.39 -3.57
C TYR A 40 19.95 -1.86 -3.48
N ILE A 41 19.85 -1.30 -2.28
CA ILE A 41 19.79 0.16 -2.07
C ILE A 41 21.07 0.82 -2.57
N ASN A 42 22.25 0.24 -2.30
CA ASN A 42 23.52 0.77 -2.76
C ASN A 42 23.63 0.77 -4.29
N THR A 43 23.19 -0.31 -4.95
CA THR A 43 23.19 -0.46 -6.41
C THR A 43 22.17 0.46 -7.07
N THR A 44 21.02 0.66 -6.43
CA THR A 44 19.91 1.50 -6.91
C THR A 44 19.86 2.89 -6.29
N LYS A 45 20.99 3.40 -5.77
CA LYS A 45 21.06 4.72 -5.12
C LYS A 45 20.63 5.90 -6.01
N HIS A 46 20.63 5.69 -7.33
CA HIS A 46 20.19 6.65 -8.33
C HIS A 46 18.66 6.62 -8.58
N GLN A 47 17.94 5.64 -8.04
CA GLN A 47 16.48 5.62 -8.08
C GLN A 47 15.94 6.64 -7.08
N THR A 48 15.12 7.55 -7.60
CA THR A 48 14.50 8.63 -6.82
C THR A 48 12.99 8.62 -7.04
N LEU A 49 12.24 8.95 -6.00
CA LEU A 49 10.83 9.30 -6.15
C LEU A 49 10.75 10.60 -6.95
N LYS A 50 10.18 10.53 -8.16
CA LYS A 50 9.96 11.71 -8.99
C LYS A 50 8.75 12.46 -8.44
N ILE A 51 9.00 13.64 -7.88
CA ILE A 51 7.94 14.55 -7.47
C ILE A 51 7.72 15.53 -8.60
N GLY A 52 6.53 15.51 -9.18
CA GLY A 52 6.13 16.40 -10.26
C GLY A 52 4.63 16.64 -10.24
N VAL A 53 4.20 17.67 -10.96
CA VAL A 53 2.79 17.97 -11.14
C VAL A 53 2.42 17.68 -12.58
N ASP A 54 1.64 16.62 -12.78
CA ASP A 54 0.92 16.42 -14.03
C ASP A 54 -0.46 17.09 -13.90
N ASN A 55 -0.59 18.26 -14.53
CA ASN A 55 -1.82 19.05 -14.53
C ASN A 55 -3.00 18.34 -15.22
N THR A 56 -2.73 17.29 -16.01
CA THR A 56 -3.76 16.49 -16.68
C THR A 56 -4.31 15.37 -15.79
N ARG A 57 -3.57 14.96 -14.75
CA ARG A 57 -3.93 13.86 -13.84
C ARG A 57 -4.21 14.37 -12.42
N ARG A 58 -5.27 15.16 -12.26
CA ARG A 58 -5.60 15.79 -10.97
C ARG A 58 -6.24 14.84 -9.97
N ASP A 59 -6.91 13.79 -10.44
CA ASP A 59 -7.68 12.90 -9.60
C ASP A 59 -6.77 12.08 -8.68
N MET A 60 -7.27 11.82 -7.47
CA MET A 60 -6.62 10.93 -6.52
C MET A 60 -6.89 9.47 -6.92
N GLU A 61 -5.85 8.76 -7.34
CA GLU A 61 -5.92 7.34 -7.68
C GLU A 61 -5.28 6.50 -6.58
N VAL A 62 -5.91 5.39 -6.23
CA VAL A 62 -5.44 4.51 -5.15
C VAL A 62 -5.30 3.10 -5.70
N TYR A 63 -4.07 2.65 -5.86
CA TYR A 63 -3.79 1.28 -6.28
C TYR A 63 -3.65 0.40 -5.06
N VAL A 64 -4.38 -0.71 -5.05
CA VAL A 64 -4.38 -1.68 -3.97
C VAL A 64 -3.79 -3.00 -4.46
N ASN A 65 -2.95 -3.62 -3.64
CA ASN A 65 -2.38 -4.93 -3.91
C ASN A 65 -2.38 -5.79 -2.64
N VAL A 66 -2.72 -7.07 -2.79
CA VAL A 66 -2.75 -8.04 -1.69
C VAL A 66 -2.08 -9.33 -2.10
N ASN A 67 -1.17 -9.80 -1.26
CA ASN A 67 -0.61 -11.14 -1.36
C ASN A 67 -1.25 -12.01 -0.26
N TRP A 68 -2.14 -12.92 -0.67
CA TRP A 68 -2.81 -13.83 0.25
C TRP A 68 -1.80 -14.80 0.86
N GLY A 69 -1.78 -14.89 2.19
CA GLY A 69 -0.80 -15.71 2.92
C GLY A 69 -1.10 -17.22 2.87
N GLY A 70 -2.29 -17.61 2.42
CA GLY A 70 -2.81 -18.98 2.54
C GLY A 70 -3.63 -19.18 3.82
N GLU A 71 -4.27 -20.34 3.91
CA GLU A 71 -5.16 -20.69 5.02
C GLU A 71 -4.45 -20.61 6.39
N GLY A 72 -5.14 -20.06 7.39
CA GLY A 72 -4.61 -19.93 8.75
C GLY A 72 -3.52 -18.88 8.94
N THR A 73 -3.16 -18.13 7.89
CA THR A 73 -2.15 -17.07 7.98
C THR A 73 -2.70 -15.70 7.58
N ARG A 74 -2.11 -14.63 8.12
CA ARG A 74 -2.53 -13.26 7.76
C ARG A 74 -1.83 -12.85 6.47
N SER A 75 -2.61 -12.36 5.51
CA SER A 75 -2.13 -11.85 4.23
C SER A 75 -1.22 -10.63 4.41
N GLN A 76 -0.36 -10.37 3.43
CA GLN A 76 0.33 -9.10 3.29
C GLN A 76 -0.44 -8.22 2.32
N HIS A 77 -0.57 -6.94 2.62
CA HIS A 77 -1.18 -6.00 1.72
C HIS A 77 -0.37 -4.72 1.58
N GLY A 78 -0.66 -3.98 0.53
CA GLY A 78 -0.13 -2.65 0.31
C GLY A 78 -1.09 -1.83 -0.53
N PHE A 79 -0.90 -0.52 -0.48
CA PHE A 79 -1.52 0.39 -1.42
C PHE A 79 -0.56 1.53 -1.72
N CYS A 80 -0.79 2.23 -2.83
CA CYS A 80 -0.22 3.54 -3.08
C CYS A 80 -1.29 4.52 -3.56
N ILE A 81 -1.14 5.77 -3.16
CA ILE A 81 -1.99 6.88 -3.54
C ILE A 81 -1.19 7.77 -4.49
N ILE A 82 -1.71 7.98 -5.69
CA ILE A 82 -1.20 8.86 -6.72
C ILE A 82 -2.07 10.11 -6.76
N LEU A 83 -1.44 11.28 -6.79
CA LEU A 83 -2.09 12.58 -6.92
C LEU A 83 -1.21 13.46 -7.81
N PHE A 84 -1.80 14.17 -8.78
CA PHE A 84 -1.05 14.94 -9.79
C PHE A 84 -0.01 14.10 -10.56
N GLY A 85 -0.33 12.81 -10.81
CA GLY A 85 0.60 11.87 -11.44
C GLY A 85 1.80 11.46 -10.58
N THR A 86 1.87 11.88 -9.32
CA THR A 86 2.95 11.57 -8.38
C THR A 86 2.45 10.72 -7.22
N MET A 87 3.25 9.77 -6.78
CA MET A 87 2.92 8.98 -5.59
C MET A 87 3.16 9.79 -4.32
N VAL A 88 2.09 10.02 -3.55
CA VAL A 88 2.10 10.88 -2.36
C VAL A 88 2.03 10.09 -1.05
N ALA A 89 1.46 8.88 -1.08
CA ALA A 89 1.40 8.01 0.08
C ALA A 89 1.46 6.54 -0.34
N TRP A 90 2.05 5.69 0.49
CA TRP A 90 2.13 4.26 0.24
C TRP A 90 2.31 3.48 1.54
N THR A 91 2.01 2.18 1.50
CA THR A 91 2.16 1.30 2.66
C THR A 91 2.38 -0.14 2.25
N SER A 92 2.99 -0.92 3.15
CA SER A 92 2.96 -2.38 3.09
C SER A 92 2.84 -2.93 4.51
N LYS A 93 1.74 -3.61 4.81
CA LYS A 93 1.44 -4.10 6.17
C LYS A 93 0.89 -5.53 6.12
N LYS A 94 1.05 -6.24 7.24
CA LYS A 94 0.38 -7.53 7.44
C LYS A 94 -1.07 -7.22 7.84
N GLN A 95 -2.04 -7.92 7.27
CA GLN A 95 -3.43 -7.76 7.64
C GLN A 95 -3.62 -8.08 9.12
N TYR A 96 -4.56 -7.39 9.76
CA TYR A 96 -4.89 -7.66 11.17
C TYR A 96 -5.63 -9.00 11.32
N CYS A 97 -6.63 -9.25 10.49
CA CYS A 97 -7.38 -10.50 10.47
C CYS A 97 -6.82 -11.50 9.45
N ILE A 98 -7.10 -12.79 9.68
CA ILE A 98 -6.87 -13.86 8.70
C ILE A 98 -8.05 -13.83 7.72
N ALA A 99 -7.74 -13.77 6.42
CA ALA A 99 -8.74 -13.88 5.38
C ALA A 99 -8.82 -15.32 4.88
N THR A 100 -10.04 -15.84 4.76
CA THR A 100 -10.29 -17.20 4.28
C THR A 100 -10.15 -17.31 2.76
N LEU A 101 -10.36 -16.19 2.05
CA LEU A 101 -10.30 -16.11 0.60
C LEU A 101 -9.50 -14.88 0.14
N THR A 102 -8.92 -14.95 -1.05
CA THR A 102 -8.22 -13.82 -1.70
C THR A 102 -9.14 -12.61 -1.84
N CYS A 103 -10.38 -12.81 -2.29
CA CYS A 103 -11.39 -11.76 -2.40
C CYS A 103 -11.66 -11.06 -1.06
N GLN A 104 -11.74 -11.80 0.04
CA GLN A 104 -11.93 -11.23 1.37
C GLN A 104 -10.71 -10.39 1.79
N ALA A 105 -9.51 -10.92 1.54
CA ALA A 105 -8.28 -10.21 1.82
C ALA A 105 -8.22 -8.87 1.07
N GLU A 106 -8.57 -8.88 -0.22
CA GLU A 106 -8.60 -7.69 -1.07
C GLU A 106 -9.67 -6.69 -0.64
N TYR A 107 -10.88 -7.15 -0.36
CA TYR A 107 -11.96 -6.29 0.14
C TYR A 107 -11.60 -5.58 1.45
N MET A 108 -10.92 -6.29 2.37
CA MET A 108 -10.44 -5.68 3.61
C MET A 108 -9.46 -4.54 3.33
N VAL A 109 -8.54 -4.72 2.39
CA VAL A 109 -7.49 -3.74 2.08
C VAL A 109 -8.06 -2.57 1.34
N LEU A 110 -9.03 -2.81 0.45
CA LEU A 110 -9.81 -1.76 -0.20
C LEU A 110 -10.43 -0.83 0.85
N SER A 111 -11.00 -1.37 1.94
CA SER A 111 -11.53 -0.56 3.03
C SER A 111 -10.46 0.27 3.75
N PHE A 112 -9.28 -0.29 4.00
CA PHE A 112 -8.17 0.45 4.59
C PHE A 112 -7.66 1.57 3.68
N ALA A 113 -7.45 1.26 2.41
CA ALA A 113 -6.99 2.22 1.41
C ALA A 113 -8.02 3.36 1.22
N ALA A 114 -9.32 3.05 1.24
CA ALA A 114 -10.39 4.05 1.15
C ALA A 114 -10.35 5.03 2.32
N LYS A 115 -10.17 4.53 3.56
CA LYS A 115 -10.07 5.39 4.75
C LYS A 115 -8.88 6.36 4.67
N GLU A 116 -7.73 5.85 4.27
CA GLU A 116 -6.50 6.64 4.14
C GLU A 116 -6.63 7.69 3.02
N ALA A 117 -7.22 7.30 1.88
CA ALA A 117 -7.46 8.22 0.78
C ALA A 117 -8.49 9.30 1.12
N LEU A 118 -9.58 8.95 1.81
CA LEU A 118 -10.57 9.92 2.28
C LEU A 118 -9.98 10.88 3.31
N TRP A 119 -9.17 10.37 4.23
CA TRP A 119 -8.44 11.20 5.18
C TRP A 119 -7.50 12.17 4.45
N LEU A 120 -6.74 11.69 3.46
CA LEU A 120 -5.86 12.56 2.68
C LEU A 120 -6.64 13.60 1.88
N ALA A 121 -7.76 13.20 1.26
CA ALA A 121 -8.64 14.09 0.51
C ALA A 121 -9.21 15.21 1.40
N SER A 122 -9.69 14.89 2.61
CA SER A 122 -10.22 15.90 3.54
C SER A 122 -9.13 16.85 4.05
N ASN A 123 -7.91 16.34 4.29
CA ASN A 123 -6.81 17.19 4.76
C ASN A 123 -6.28 18.14 3.68
N LEU A 124 -6.50 17.83 2.40
CA LEU A 124 -6.03 18.63 1.28
C LEU A 124 -7.14 19.50 0.66
N GLU A 125 -8.39 19.37 1.11
CA GLU A 125 -9.56 20.02 0.50
C GLU A 125 -9.39 21.54 0.37
N ASP A 126 -8.87 22.19 1.41
CA ASP A 126 -8.64 23.66 1.40
C ASP A 126 -7.57 24.10 0.38
N MET A 127 -6.67 23.20 -0.01
CA MET A 127 -5.53 23.52 -0.88
C MET A 127 -5.79 23.18 -2.35
N ILE A 128 -6.44 22.04 -2.62
CA ILE A 128 -6.60 21.50 -3.97
C ILE A 128 -8.07 21.27 -4.37
N GLY A 129 -9.00 21.69 -3.51
CA GLY A 129 -10.42 21.44 -3.65
C GLY A 129 -10.82 20.02 -3.29
N GLN A 130 -12.12 19.76 -3.36
CA GLN A 130 -12.69 18.46 -3.06
C GLN A 130 -12.15 17.38 -4.00
N GLN A 131 -11.66 16.28 -3.43
CA GLN A 131 -11.16 15.11 -4.15
C GLN A 131 -12.09 13.93 -3.96
N PHE A 132 -12.25 13.13 -5.02
CA PHE A 132 -13.02 11.88 -5.00
C PHE A 132 -12.07 10.72 -5.34
N PRO A 133 -11.52 10.02 -4.34
CA PRO A 133 -10.53 8.99 -4.59
C PRO A 133 -11.08 7.82 -5.42
N VAL A 134 -10.37 7.44 -6.47
CA VAL A 134 -10.68 6.29 -7.31
C VAL A 134 -9.83 5.11 -6.85
N LEU A 135 -10.47 4.08 -6.31
CA LEU A 135 -9.78 2.86 -5.88
C LEU A 135 -9.69 1.84 -7.02
N LEU A 136 -8.48 1.37 -7.27
CA LEU A 136 -8.11 0.46 -8.34
C LEU A 136 -7.64 -0.87 -7.73
N LEU A 137 -8.33 -1.93 -8.12
CA LEU A 137 -8.12 -3.30 -7.65
C LEU A 137 -8.25 -4.24 -8.86
N ASP A 138 -7.58 -5.38 -8.85
CA ASP A 138 -7.59 -6.37 -9.94
C ASP A 138 -8.67 -7.45 -9.76
N ASN A 139 -9.08 -7.76 -8.54
CA ASN A 139 -10.09 -8.79 -8.29
C ASN A 139 -11.53 -8.32 -8.47
N LYS A 140 -12.14 -8.80 -9.56
CA LYS A 140 -13.53 -8.52 -9.94
C LYS A 140 -14.54 -8.87 -8.85
N ALA A 141 -14.32 -9.95 -8.09
CA ALA A 141 -15.26 -10.34 -7.03
C ALA A 141 -15.28 -9.33 -5.89
N ALA A 142 -14.10 -8.83 -5.48
CA ALA A 142 -14.01 -7.80 -4.45
C ALA A 142 -14.62 -6.46 -4.92
N ILE A 143 -14.44 -6.11 -6.21
CA ILE A 143 -15.08 -4.93 -6.83
C ILE A 143 -16.61 -5.05 -6.84
N GLN A 144 -17.13 -6.24 -7.17
CA GLN A 144 -18.57 -6.46 -7.17
C GLN A 144 -19.16 -6.35 -5.76
N ILE A 145 -18.48 -6.91 -4.76
CA ILE A 145 -18.91 -6.81 -3.36
C ILE A 145 -18.89 -5.35 -2.88
N SER A 146 -17.86 -4.57 -3.24
CA SER A 146 -17.79 -3.16 -2.83
C SER A 146 -18.87 -2.29 -3.47
N ASN A 147 -19.28 -2.61 -4.70
CA ASN A 147 -20.33 -1.87 -5.42
C ASN A 147 -21.74 -2.32 -5.06
N ASN A 148 -21.91 -3.47 -4.40
CA ASN A 148 -23.22 -3.98 -4.05
C ASN A 148 -23.83 -3.20 -2.88
N SER A 149 -24.90 -2.45 -3.17
CA SER A 149 -25.63 -1.61 -2.22
C SER A 149 -26.32 -2.38 -1.10
N SER A 150 -26.50 -3.70 -1.24
CA SER A 150 -27.12 -4.54 -0.21
C SER A 150 -26.19 -4.88 0.97
N SER A 151 -24.88 -4.62 0.87
CA SER A 151 -23.94 -4.75 2.01
C SER A 151 -23.80 -3.48 2.87
N LYS A 152 -24.45 -2.37 2.51
CA LYS A 152 -24.44 -1.14 3.30
C LYS A 152 -25.41 -1.30 4.48
N LYS A 153 -24.92 -1.62 5.68
CA LYS A 153 -25.73 -1.40 6.90
C LYS A 153 -25.88 0.12 7.07
N LYS A 154 -27.14 0.57 7.12
CA LYS A 154 -27.53 1.95 7.44
C LYS A 154 -26.94 2.39 8.78
#